data_AF-A0A6C2U280-F1
#
_entry.id   AF-A0A6C2U280-F1
#
_cell.length_a   1.000
_cell.length_b   1.000
_cell.length_c   1.000
_cell.angle_alpha   90.00
_cell.angle_beta   90.00
_cell.angle_gamma   90.00
#
_symmetry.space_group_name_H-M   'P 1'
#
loop_
_entity.id
_entity.type
_entity.pdbx_description
1 polymer ?
#
loop_
_entity_poly.entity_id
_entity_poly.type
_entity_poly.pdbx_seq_one_letter_code
_entity_poly.pdbx_strand_id
1 'polypeptide(L)'
;MKECTYEGLSCELIDSKPQDFDFSEGYMEHWEVPLVTSEEDEDRYMPMMNYMYPLGESFEVPDDFRAKLVNTTIIQMDDEYYLALTGGGMDMTWEICESFINLGYYPPVHFCRLPAMCGRGSRKFDRHIIAVCNESIRILIKWLEGRLKQNEQAFPAPCPDRAGASPQKTGCQGEKND
;
A
#
# COMPACT_ATOMS: atom_id res chain seq x y z
N MET A 1 0.01 18.93 -5.65
CA MET A 1 -0.86 18.50 -4.54
C MET A 1 -2.01 17.69 -5.14
N LYS A 2 -2.13 16.42 -4.76
CA LYS A 2 -3.13 15.49 -5.30
C LYS A 2 -4.45 15.73 -4.58
N GLU A 3 -5.44 16.27 -5.27
CA GLU A 3 -6.81 16.37 -4.74
C GLU A 3 -7.36 14.95 -4.58
N CYS A 4 -7.64 14.56 -3.33
CA CYS A 4 -8.34 13.33 -2.99
C CYS A 4 -9.84 13.57 -3.03
N THR A 5 -10.55 12.74 -3.78
CA THR A 5 -11.95 12.94 -4.18
C THR A 5 -12.99 12.41 -3.17
N TYR A 6 -12.64 12.18 -1.90
CA TYR A 6 -13.59 11.83 -0.84
C TYR A 6 -13.07 12.25 0.56
N GLU A 7 -13.95 12.85 1.38
CA GLU A 7 -13.92 12.95 2.86
C GLU A 7 -12.61 13.37 3.59
N GLY A 8 -11.66 14.04 2.93
CA GLY A 8 -10.45 14.54 3.61
C GLY A 8 -9.46 13.43 4.01
N LEU A 9 -9.56 12.25 3.39
CA LEU A 9 -8.62 11.15 3.59
C LEU A 9 -7.32 11.38 2.79
N SER A 10 -6.19 11.01 3.38
CA SER A 10 -4.88 11.07 2.73
C SER A 10 -4.65 9.89 1.78
N CYS A 11 -4.14 10.16 0.57
CA CYS A 11 -3.76 9.14 -0.41
C CYS A 11 -2.35 8.59 -0.24
N GLU A 12 -1.59 9.07 0.75
CA GLU A 12 -0.15 8.78 0.90
C GLU A 12 0.20 7.29 0.84
N LEU A 13 -0.65 6.44 1.41
CA LEU A 13 -0.36 5.01 1.62
C LEU A 13 -0.97 4.09 0.55
N ILE A 14 -1.52 4.64 -0.53
CA ILE A 14 -2.30 3.88 -1.52
C ILE A 14 -1.53 2.72 -2.15
N ASP A 15 -0.23 2.86 -2.40
CA ASP A 15 0.62 1.82 -2.97
C ASP A 15 1.55 1.15 -1.94
N SER A 16 1.36 1.43 -0.66
CA SER A 16 2.09 0.78 0.42
C SER A 16 1.76 -0.71 0.51
N LYS A 17 2.68 -1.46 1.13
CA LYS A 17 2.60 -2.91 1.32
C LYS A 17 2.90 -3.24 2.78
N PRO A 18 2.36 -4.36 3.29
CA PRO A 18 2.80 -4.88 4.58
C PRO A 18 4.30 -5.18 4.54
N GLN A 19 4.94 -4.99 5.68
CA GLN A 19 6.32 -5.37 5.93
C GLN A 19 6.32 -6.54 6.92
N ASP A 20 7.07 -7.59 6.61
CA ASP A 20 7.27 -8.71 7.51
C ASP A 20 8.12 -8.24 8.71
N PHE A 21 7.68 -8.54 9.93
CA PHE A 21 8.36 -8.12 11.15
C PHE A 21 8.03 -9.07 12.30
N ASP A 22 9.04 -9.60 12.99
CA ASP A 22 8.84 -10.53 14.10
C ASP A 22 8.67 -9.78 15.43
N PHE A 23 7.42 -9.65 15.89
CA PHE A 23 7.11 -9.00 17.17
C PHE A 23 7.48 -9.85 18.39
N SER A 24 7.91 -11.10 18.23
CA SER A 24 8.40 -11.87 19.37
C SER A 24 9.80 -11.48 19.82
N GLU A 25 10.51 -10.66 19.02
CA GLU A 25 11.86 -10.21 19.29
C GLU A 25 11.91 -8.70 19.62
N GLY A 26 12.77 -8.32 20.57
CA GLY A 26 13.17 -6.92 20.78
C GLY A 26 12.08 -5.95 21.26
N TYR A 27 11.03 -6.42 21.96
CA TYR A 27 10.06 -5.51 22.57
C TYR A 27 10.73 -4.52 23.54
N MET A 28 10.34 -3.25 23.49
CA MET A 28 10.95 -2.09 24.15
C MET A 28 12.40 -1.76 23.76
N GLU A 29 13.09 -2.64 23.02
CA GLU A 29 14.44 -2.39 22.52
C GLU A 29 14.44 -1.90 21.05
N HIS A 30 13.51 -2.41 20.25
CA HIS A 30 13.38 -2.13 18.82
C HIS A 30 12.02 -1.55 18.47
N TRP A 31 10.99 -1.86 19.25
CA TRP A 31 9.64 -1.37 19.01
C TRP A 31 8.85 -1.28 20.31
N GLU A 32 7.85 -0.41 20.33
CA GLU A 32 6.92 -0.26 21.46
C GLU A 32 5.48 0.00 20.99
N VAL A 33 4.50 -0.20 21.87
CA VAL A 33 3.12 0.22 21.64
C VAL A 33 2.91 1.54 22.37
N PRO A 34 2.74 2.67 21.64
CA PRO A 34 2.52 3.96 22.27
C PRO A 34 1.29 3.89 23.16
N LEU A 35 1.45 4.37 24.40
CA LEU A 35 0.36 4.52 25.37
C LEU A 35 -0.13 3.22 26.01
N VAL A 36 0.58 2.09 25.97
CA VAL A 36 0.30 0.98 26.89
C VAL A 36 0.65 1.43 28.32
N THR A 37 -0.36 1.56 29.17
CA THR A 37 -0.21 2.14 30.53
C THR A 37 -0.53 1.18 31.66
N SER A 38 -0.96 -0.04 31.35
CA SER A 38 -1.35 -1.07 32.31
C SER A 38 -1.11 -2.47 31.75
N GLU A 39 -1.03 -3.48 32.63
CA GLU A 39 -0.95 -4.90 32.24
C GLU A 39 -2.19 -5.35 31.43
N GLU A 40 -3.37 -4.81 31.73
CA GLU A 40 -4.60 -5.11 30.96
C GLU A 40 -4.53 -4.57 29.51
N ASP A 41 -3.79 -3.48 29.29
CA ASP A 41 -3.56 -2.94 27.95
C ASP A 41 -2.59 -3.83 27.16
N GLU A 42 -1.59 -4.43 27.81
CA GLU A 42 -0.61 -5.32 27.15
C GLU A 42 -1.31 -6.50 26.47
N ASP A 43 -2.14 -7.25 27.20
CA ASP A 43 -2.81 -8.44 26.65
C ASP A 43 -3.73 -8.13 25.44
N ARG A 44 -4.24 -6.90 25.34
CA ARG A 44 -5.21 -6.51 24.32
C ARG A 44 -4.58 -5.83 23.10
N TYR A 45 -3.50 -5.09 23.31
CA TYR A 45 -2.90 -4.23 22.29
C TYR A 45 -1.54 -4.71 21.81
N MET A 46 -1.01 -5.81 22.36
CA MET A 46 0.20 -6.41 21.82
C MET A 46 -0.04 -6.99 20.42
N PRO A 47 0.85 -6.69 19.45
CA PRO A 47 0.84 -7.33 18.15
C PRO A 47 0.94 -8.86 18.26
N MET A 48 0.14 -9.57 17.48
CA MET A 48 0.10 -11.04 17.46
C MET A 48 0.58 -11.64 16.13
N MET A 49 0.66 -10.83 15.08
CA MET A 49 0.98 -11.29 13.72
C MET A 49 2.26 -10.60 13.23
N ASN A 50 3.10 -11.35 12.51
CA ASN A 50 4.42 -10.87 12.07
C ASN A 50 4.37 -9.94 10.85
N TYR A 51 3.49 -8.94 10.88
CA TYR A 51 3.39 -7.91 9.86
C TYR A 51 3.14 -6.54 10.49
N MET A 52 3.86 -5.55 10.00
CA MET A 52 3.59 -4.14 10.25
C MET A 52 3.15 -3.44 8.97
N TYR A 53 2.21 -2.51 9.07
CA TYR A 53 1.67 -1.76 7.95
C TYR A 53 2.06 -0.29 8.10
N PRO A 54 2.80 0.30 7.15
CA PRO A 54 3.27 1.67 7.27
C PRO A 54 2.14 2.66 7.49
N LEU A 55 2.34 3.62 8.39
CA LEU A 55 1.56 4.85 8.47
C LEU A 55 2.33 5.98 7.80
N GLY A 56 1.67 7.11 7.53
CA GLY A 56 2.27 8.23 6.81
C GLY A 56 3.45 8.85 7.57
N GLU A 57 4.39 9.48 6.86
CA GLU A 57 5.57 10.13 7.44
C GLU A 57 5.19 11.24 8.43
N SER A 58 4.04 11.89 8.21
CA SER A 58 3.49 12.91 9.09
C SER A 58 2.43 12.37 10.06
N PHE A 59 2.41 11.06 10.32
CA PHE A 59 1.44 10.48 11.23
C PHE A 59 1.75 10.87 12.67
N GLU A 60 0.74 11.39 13.36
CA GLU A 60 0.76 11.63 14.80
C GLU A 60 -0.27 10.71 15.43
N VAL A 61 0.11 10.05 16.53
CA VAL A 61 -0.79 9.16 17.28
C VAL A 61 -1.96 9.98 17.83
N PRO A 62 -3.22 9.73 17.41
CA PRO A 62 -4.36 10.43 17.96
C PRO A 62 -4.60 10.03 19.43
N ASP A 63 -4.95 10.97 20.30
CA ASP A 63 -5.27 10.69 21.71
C ASP A 63 -6.37 9.61 21.88
N ASP A 64 -7.28 9.52 20.91
CA ASP A 64 -8.42 8.61 20.89
C ASP A 64 -8.21 7.37 20.00
N PHE A 65 -6.98 7.06 19.59
CA PHE A 65 -6.72 5.98 18.62
C PHE A 65 -7.30 4.63 19.04
N ARG A 66 -7.33 4.32 20.35
CA ARG A 66 -7.90 3.08 20.87
C ARG A 66 -9.38 2.89 20.52
N ALA A 67 -10.14 3.97 20.39
CA ALA A 67 -11.55 3.92 19.98
C ALA A 67 -11.71 3.78 18.46
N LYS A 68 -10.64 4.02 17.70
CA LYS A 68 -10.59 3.99 16.23
C LYS A 68 -10.09 2.66 15.67
N LEU A 69 -9.41 1.86 16.48
CA LEU A 69 -8.79 0.61 16.04
C LEU A 69 -9.64 -0.61 16.41
N VAL A 70 -9.68 -1.59 15.51
CA VAL A 70 -10.43 -2.84 15.66
C VAL A 70 -9.48 -3.99 15.30
N ASN A 71 -9.13 -4.83 16.29
CA ASN A 71 -8.14 -5.91 16.16
C ASN A 71 -6.78 -5.45 15.60
N THR A 72 -6.46 -4.18 15.81
CA THR A 72 -5.24 -3.52 15.39
C THR A 72 -4.71 -2.63 16.50
N THR A 73 -3.42 -2.33 16.44
CA THR A 73 -2.73 -1.40 17.33
C THR A 73 -1.80 -0.51 16.52
N ILE A 74 -1.30 0.55 17.14
CA ILE A 74 -0.17 1.32 16.61
C ILE A 74 1.08 0.84 17.33
N ILE A 75 2.16 0.65 16.58
CA ILE A 75 3.50 0.46 17.11
C ILE A 75 4.37 1.65 16.70
N GLN A 76 5.44 1.89 17.46
CA GLN A 76 6.50 2.82 17.11
C GLN A 76 7.81 2.05 16.97
N MET A 77 8.56 2.32 15.91
CA MET A 77 9.89 1.77 15.63
C MET A 77 10.72 2.83 14.91
N ASP A 78 11.92 3.13 15.40
CA ASP A 78 12.86 4.11 14.81
C ASP A 78 12.21 5.47 14.46
N ASP A 79 11.40 6.02 15.38
CA ASP A 79 10.62 7.26 15.22
C ASP A 79 9.50 7.23 14.16
N GLU A 80 9.24 6.07 13.56
CA GLU A 80 8.14 5.85 12.63
C GLU A 80 7.01 5.05 13.28
N TYR A 81 5.79 5.27 12.80
CA TYR A 81 4.61 4.57 13.28
C TYR A 81 4.09 3.57 12.24
N TYR A 82 3.61 2.45 12.75
CA TYR A 82 3.01 1.41 11.95
C TYR A 82 1.73 0.92 12.60
N LEU A 83 0.80 0.43 11.78
CA LEU A 83 -0.31 -0.38 12.24
C LEU A 83 0.20 -1.83 12.41
N ALA A 84 -0.29 -2.54 13.41
CA ALA A 84 -0.06 -3.98 13.57
C ALA A 84 -1.35 -4.69 13.97
N LEU A 85 -1.46 -6.00 13.73
CA LEU A 85 -2.64 -6.78 14.10
C LEU A 85 -2.50 -7.34 15.52
N THR A 86 -3.54 -7.15 16.34
CA THR A 86 -3.64 -7.70 17.71
C THR A 86 -4.50 -8.95 17.77
N GLY A 87 -4.91 -9.48 16.62
CA GLY A 87 -5.69 -10.71 16.51
C GLY A 87 -5.30 -11.50 15.27
N GLY A 88 -5.69 -12.79 15.26
CA GLY A 88 -5.41 -13.71 14.18
C GLY A 88 -6.51 -14.76 14.00
N GLY A 89 -6.26 -15.75 13.13
CA GLY A 89 -7.16 -16.89 12.91
C GLY A 89 -8.19 -16.70 11.78
N MET A 90 -8.23 -15.54 11.14
CA MET A 90 -8.99 -15.27 9.91
C MET A 90 -8.32 -14.17 9.08
N ASP A 91 -8.85 -13.93 7.88
CA ASP A 91 -8.44 -12.81 7.04
C ASP A 91 -8.92 -11.47 7.66
N MET A 92 -7.98 -10.64 8.14
CA MET A 92 -8.26 -9.37 8.82
C MET A 92 -8.30 -8.16 7.85
N THR A 93 -8.42 -8.40 6.55
CA THR A 93 -8.39 -7.33 5.53
C THR A 93 -9.46 -6.25 5.79
N TRP A 94 -10.61 -6.62 6.36
CA TRP A 94 -11.67 -5.69 6.71
C TRP A 94 -11.25 -4.72 7.83
N GLU A 95 -10.66 -5.26 8.89
CA GLU A 95 -10.17 -4.56 10.08
C GLU A 95 -8.99 -3.64 9.72
N ILE A 96 -8.09 -4.11 8.85
CA ILE A 96 -6.99 -3.29 8.31
C ILE A 96 -7.56 -2.08 7.56
N CYS A 97 -8.48 -2.31 6.62
CA CYS A 97 -9.10 -1.22 5.86
C CYS A 97 -9.85 -0.23 6.76
N GLU A 98 -10.62 -0.73 7.72
CA GLU A 98 -11.35 0.07 8.70
C GLU A 98 -10.41 0.94 9.54
N SER A 99 -9.29 0.37 9.99
CA SER A 99 -8.27 1.09 10.77
C SER A 99 -7.65 2.24 9.97
N PHE A 100 -7.25 2.00 8.71
CA PHE A 100 -6.71 3.07 7.85
C PHE A 100 -7.72 4.21 7.67
N ILE A 101 -8.99 3.89 7.43
CA ILE A 101 -10.05 4.89 7.25
C ILE A 101 -10.23 5.71 8.54
N ASN A 102 -10.30 5.04 9.70
CA ASN A 102 -10.47 5.72 10.99
C ASN A 102 -9.25 6.58 11.37
N LEU A 103 -8.07 6.24 10.86
CA LEU A 103 -6.84 7.03 10.99
C LEU A 103 -6.71 8.14 9.92
N GLY A 104 -7.69 8.30 9.03
CA GLY A 104 -7.70 9.38 8.04
C GLY A 104 -6.98 9.07 6.73
N TYR A 105 -6.77 7.80 6.41
CA TYR A 105 -6.12 7.36 5.17
C TYR A 105 -7.07 6.59 4.26
N TYR A 106 -6.81 6.68 2.96
CA TYR A 106 -7.27 5.65 2.03
C TYR A 106 -6.55 4.34 2.34
N PRO A 107 -7.26 3.19 2.44
CA PRO A 107 -6.61 1.90 2.60
C PRO A 107 -5.63 1.63 1.44
N PRO A 108 -4.47 1.02 1.72
CA PRO A 108 -3.55 0.57 0.68
C PRO A 108 -4.25 -0.43 -0.25
N VAL A 109 -4.02 -0.30 -1.56
CA VAL A 109 -4.70 -1.13 -2.58
C VAL A 109 -4.42 -2.62 -2.40
N HIS A 110 -3.28 -2.96 -1.79
CA HIS A 110 -2.96 -4.34 -1.39
C HIS A 110 -4.09 -5.00 -0.58
N PHE A 111 -4.79 -4.24 0.27
CA PHE A 111 -5.89 -4.70 1.12
C PHE A 111 -7.28 -4.43 0.54
N CYS A 112 -7.39 -3.78 -0.62
CA CYS A 112 -8.71 -3.45 -1.19
C CYS A 112 -9.44 -4.67 -1.78
N ARG A 113 -8.86 -5.87 -1.73
CA ARG A 113 -9.52 -7.14 -2.05
C ARG A 113 -10.21 -7.70 -0.81
N LEU A 114 -11.37 -7.15 -0.48
CA LEU A 114 -12.15 -7.54 0.70
C LEU A 114 -12.69 -8.98 0.55
N PRO A 115 -12.46 -9.89 1.51
CA PRO A 115 -13.02 -11.24 1.50
C PRO A 115 -14.53 -11.23 1.76
N ALA A 116 -15.24 -12.19 1.17
CA ALA A 116 -16.66 -12.41 1.45
C ALA A 116 -16.81 -13.08 2.82
N MET A 117 -17.45 -12.40 3.77
CA MET A 117 -17.64 -12.88 5.14
C MET A 117 -19.10 -12.75 5.56
N CYS A 118 -19.58 -13.71 6.37
CA CYS A 118 -20.92 -13.65 6.92
C CYS A 118 -21.10 -12.37 7.75
N GLY A 119 -22.14 -11.59 7.46
CA GLY A 119 -22.45 -10.36 8.19
C GLY A 119 -21.64 -9.12 7.80
N ARG A 120 -20.72 -9.21 6.83
CA ARG A 120 -20.02 -8.04 6.23
C ARG A 120 -20.62 -7.66 4.87
N GLY A 121 -20.41 -6.41 4.47
CA GLY A 121 -20.74 -5.86 3.14
C GLY A 121 -22.14 -5.25 3.02
N SER A 122 -23.01 -5.46 4.01
CA SER A 122 -24.41 -5.00 3.97
C SER A 122 -24.73 -3.88 4.97
N ARG A 123 -23.85 -3.62 5.95
CA ARG A 123 -24.03 -2.51 6.90
C ARG A 123 -23.67 -1.18 6.22
N LYS A 124 -24.18 -0.07 6.76
CA LYS A 124 -23.86 1.28 6.23
C LYS A 124 -22.35 1.52 6.24
N PHE A 125 -21.68 1.11 7.32
CA PHE A 125 -20.24 1.28 7.47
C PHE A 125 -19.45 0.34 6.54
N ASP A 126 -19.83 -0.94 6.40
CA ASP A 126 -19.16 -1.84 5.43
C ASP A 126 -19.24 -1.31 3.99
N ARG A 127 -20.40 -0.76 3.60
CA ARG A 127 -20.55 -0.13 2.28
C ARG A 127 -19.65 1.09 2.11
N HIS A 128 -19.43 1.84 3.20
CA HIS A 128 -18.49 2.95 3.20
C HIS A 128 -17.05 2.44 3.01
N ILE A 129 -16.61 1.42 3.75
CA ILE A 129 -15.29 0.79 3.54
C ILE A 129 -15.13 0.34 2.08
N ILE A 130 -16.12 -0.37 1.51
CA ILE A 130 -16.09 -0.79 0.11
C ILE A 130 -15.95 0.41 -0.84
N ALA A 131 -16.67 1.49 -0.60
CA ALA A 131 -16.61 2.69 -1.43
C ALA A 131 -15.21 3.32 -1.39
N VAL A 132 -14.61 3.43 -0.19
CA VAL A 132 -13.26 3.97 -0.03
C VAL A 132 -12.21 3.05 -0.67
N CYS A 133 -12.29 1.73 -0.48
CA CYS A 133 -11.39 0.78 -1.14
C CYS A 133 -11.46 0.87 -2.68
N ASN A 134 -12.66 0.99 -3.24
CA ASN A 134 -12.82 1.20 -4.68
C ASN A 134 -12.17 2.50 -5.15
N GLU A 135 -12.24 3.56 -4.34
CA GLU A 135 -11.60 4.82 -4.66
C GLU A 135 -10.08 4.74 -4.56
N SER A 136 -9.51 4.04 -3.57
CA SER A 136 -8.06 3.72 -3.52
C SER A 136 -7.59 3.07 -4.82
N ILE A 137 -8.34 2.07 -5.32
CA ILE A 137 -8.04 1.39 -6.58
C ILE A 137 -8.07 2.38 -7.77
N ARG A 138 -9.11 3.22 -7.86
CA ARG A 138 -9.21 4.22 -8.95
C ARG A 138 -8.07 5.22 -8.92
N ILE A 139 -7.68 5.69 -7.74
CA ILE A 139 -6.56 6.61 -7.57
C ILE A 139 -5.26 5.94 -8.04
N LEU A 140 -4.99 4.70 -7.63
CA LEU A 140 -3.80 3.97 -8.08
C LEU A 140 -3.78 3.76 -9.60
N ILE A 141 -4.91 3.40 -10.22
CA ILE A 141 -5.03 3.28 -11.67
C ILE A 141 -4.64 4.59 -12.36
N LYS A 142 -5.20 5.72 -11.92
CA LYS A 142 -4.87 7.05 -12.49
C LYS A 142 -3.36 7.35 -12.38
N TRP A 143 -2.74 7.01 -11.25
CA TRP A 143 -1.29 7.20 -11.06
C TRP A 143 -0.46 6.30 -11.98
N LEU A 144 -0.87 5.06 -12.18
CA LEU A 144 -0.19 4.12 -13.06
C LEU A 144 -0.33 4.51 -14.53
N GLU A 145 -1.51 4.95 -14.97
CA GLU A 145 -1.73 5.49 -16.31
C GLU A 145 -0.87 6.72 -16.59
N GLY A 146 -0.73 7.62 -15.61
CA GLY A 146 0.16 8.78 -15.71
C GLY A 146 1.63 8.37 -15.88
N ARG A 147 2.09 7.42 -15.06
CA ARG A 147 3.46 6.86 -15.15
C ARG A 147 3.70 6.17 -16.49
N LEU A 148 2.72 5.42 -17.00
CA LEU A 148 2.81 4.76 -18.30
C LEU A 148 2.99 5.79 -19.43
N LYS A 149 2.17 6.85 -19.47
CA LYS A 149 2.30 7.93 -20.46
C LYS A 149 3.66 8.62 -20.41
N GLN A 150 4.19 8.84 -19.21
CA GLN A 150 5.54 9.41 -19.03
C GLN A 150 6.61 8.49 -19.60
N ASN A 151 6.53 7.19 -19.34
CA ASN A 151 7.46 6.20 -19.86
C ASN A 151 7.41 6.10 -21.39
N GLU A 152 6.22 6.11 -21.99
CA GLU A 152 6.03 6.09 -23.44
C GLU A 152 6.63 7.33 -24.13
N GLN A 153 6.57 8.49 -23.46
CA GLN A 153 7.19 9.73 -23.96
C GLN A 153 8.71 9.73 -23.80
N ALA A 154 9.23 9.22 -22.69
CA ALA A 154 10.66 9.15 -22.42
C ALA A 154 11.37 8.08 -23.26
N PHE A 155 10.68 6.97 -23.54
CA PHE A 155 11.19 5.83 -24.28
C PHE A 155 10.21 5.48 -25.40
N PRO A 156 10.12 6.31 -26.46
CA PRO A 156 9.25 6.02 -27.59
C PRO A 156 9.66 4.68 -28.20
N ALA A 157 8.67 3.84 -28.50
CA ALA A 157 8.92 2.53 -29.09
C ALA A 157 9.81 2.67 -30.33
N PRO A 158 10.83 1.81 -30.50
CA PRO A 158 11.67 1.85 -31.68
C PRO A 158 10.79 1.74 -32.92
N CYS A 159 10.97 2.68 -33.85
CA CYS A 159 10.25 2.69 -35.11
C CYS A 159 10.44 1.32 -35.79
N PRO A 160 9.36 0.60 -36.15
CA PRO A 160 9.46 -0.75 -36.69
C PRO A 160 10.22 -0.84 -38.04
N ASP A 161 10.56 0.29 -38.66
CA ASP A 161 11.07 0.38 -40.04
C ASP A 161 12.60 0.38 -40.20
N ARG A 162 13.38 -0.20 -39.28
CA ARG A 162 14.84 -0.37 -39.48
C ARG A 162 15.37 -1.80 -39.44
N ALA A 163 14.51 -2.80 -39.62
CA ALA A 163 14.94 -4.20 -39.84
C ALA A 163 15.09 -4.58 -41.33
N GLY A 164 14.99 -3.63 -42.26
CA GLY A 164 14.92 -3.90 -43.71
C GLY A 164 16.06 -3.40 -44.59
N ALA A 165 17.09 -2.74 -44.05
CA ALA A 165 18.22 -2.28 -44.86
C ALA A 165 19.20 -3.45 -45.10
N SER A 166 18.89 -4.28 -46.10
CA SER A 166 19.85 -5.21 -46.70
C SER A 166 21.10 -4.45 -47.14
N PRO A 167 22.32 -4.92 -46.84
CA PRO A 167 23.52 -4.29 -47.36
C PRO A 167 23.52 -4.45 -48.88
N GLN A 168 23.51 -3.33 -49.61
CA GLN A 168 23.70 -3.33 -51.06
C GLN A 168 25.02 -4.04 -51.38
N LYS A 169 24.94 -5.13 -52.15
CA LYS A 169 26.08 -5.76 -52.80
C LYS A 169 26.73 -4.73 -53.73
N THR A 170 27.81 -4.11 -53.31
CA THR A 170 28.73 -3.43 -54.21
C THR A 170 29.40 -4.50 -55.07
N GLY A 171 29.01 -4.55 -56.35
CA GLY A 171 29.67 -5.38 -57.35
C GLY A 171 31.09 -4.87 -57.61
N CYS A 172 32.09 -5.71 -57.35
CA CYS A 172 33.39 -5.54 -57.96
C CYS A 172 33.34 -6.17 -59.36
N GLN A 173 33.14 -5.32 -60.37
CA GLN A 173 33.56 -5.62 -61.74
C GLN A 173 35.09 -5.64 -61.77
N GLY A 174 35.63 -6.57 -62.55
CA GLY A 174 37.03 -6.98 -62.46
C GLY A 174 38.04 -6.09 -63.17
N GLU A 175 39.30 -6.43 -62.96
CA GLU A 175 40.41 -6.09 -63.84
C GLU A 175 41.21 -7.37 -64.09
N LYS A 176 41.14 -7.84 -65.33
CA LYS A 176 42.20 -8.66 -65.93
C LYS A 176 43.38 -7.73 -66.19
N ASN A 177 44.57 -8.13 -65.78
CA ASN A 177 45.80 -7.64 -66.36
C ASN A 177 46.69 -8.85 -66.68
N ASP A 178 47.41 -8.69 -67.79
CA ASP A 178 48.15 -9.68 -68.57
C ASP A 178 49.28 -10.40 -67.82
#